data_AF-A0A949EHM6-F1
#
_entry.id   AF-A0A949EHM6-F1
#
_cell.length_a   1.000
_cell.length_b   1.000
_cell.length_c   1.000
_cell.angle_alpha   90.00
_cell.angle_beta   90.00
_cell.angle_gamma   90.00
#
_symmetry.space_group_name_H-M   'P 1'
#
loop_
_entity.id
_entity.type
_entity.pdbx_description
1 polymer ?
#
loop_
_entity_poly.entity_id
_entity_poly.type
_entity_poly.pdbx_seq_one_letter_code
_entity_poly.pdbx_strand_id
1 'polypeptide(L)'
;MGNDYKFLKIGTTIFKVLAWVSVAVGVISALVIFMGGGTAEAPRATGFVGLLLGVVYFFIFTVASEVIALLLDLNSRIGKGPSA
;
A
#
# COMPACT_ATOMS: atom_id res chain seq x y z
N MET A 1 -12.69 -14.15 23.07
CA MET A 1 -11.82 -13.19 22.36
C MET A 1 -11.40 -13.77 21.00
N GLY A 2 -12.28 -13.80 19.99
CA GLY A 2 -12.01 -14.56 18.75
C GLY A 2 -12.41 -13.89 17.44
N ASN A 3 -13.11 -12.75 17.47
CA ASN A 3 -13.72 -12.18 16.27
C ASN A 3 -13.45 -10.67 16.07
N ASP A 4 -13.03 -9.95 17.11
CA ASP A 4 -13.07 -8.48 17.14
C ASP A 4 -12.01 -7.82 16.23
N TYR A 5 -10.96 -8.55 15.85
CA TYR A 5 -9.87 -8.02 15.00
C TYR A 5 -9.78 -8.68 13.63
N LYS A 6 -10.72 -9.56 13.25
CA LYS A 6 -10.74 -10.13 11.89
C LYS A 6 -10.79 -9.03 10.84
N PHE A 7 -11.59 -8.00 11.09
CA PHE A 7 -11.70 -6.84 10.20
C PHE A 7 -10.36 -6.09 10.05
N LEU A 8 -9.65 -5.81 11.15
CA LEU A 8 -8.35 -5.14 11.09
C LEU A 8 -7.28 -6.00 10.40
N LYS A 9 -7.30 -7.32 10.63
CA LYS A 9 -6.38 -8.26 9.97
C LYS A 9 -6.63 -8.32 8.45
N ILE A 10 -7.90 -8.35 8.05
CA ILE A 10 -8.30 -8.27 6.63
C ILE A 10 -7.89 -6.92 6.05
N GLY A 11 -8.12 -5.82 6.77
CA GLY A 11 -7.72 -4.47 6.37
C GLY A 11 -6.22 -4.36 6.13
N THR A 12 -5.39 -4.95 7.00
CA THR A 12 -3.93 -5.02 6.84
C THR A 12 -3.54 -5.68 5.51
N THR A 13 -4.17 -6.83 5.21
CA THR A 13 -3.94 -7.53 3.94
C THR A 13 -4.39 -6.69 2.74
N ILE A 14 -5.55 -6.03 2.83
CA ILE A 14 -6.06 -5.15 1.77
C ILE A 14 -5.07 -4.01 1.50
N PHE A 15 -4.56 -3.34 2.54
CA PHE A 15 -3.58 -2.27 2.38
C PHE A 15 -2.27 -2.77 1.74
N LYS A 16 -1.79 -3.97 2.10
CA LYS A 16 -0.63 -4.58 1.42
C LYS A 16 -0.89 -4.84 -0.06
N VAL A 17 -2.08 -5.35 -0.41
CA VAL A 17 -2.46 -5.56 -1.81
C VAL A 17 -2.55 -4.23 -2.55
N LEU A 18 -3.20 -3.22 -1.98
CA LEU A 18 -3.31 -1.88 -2.56
C LEU A 18 -1.95 -1.23 -2.76
N ALA A 19 -0.99 -1.44 -1.85
CA ALA A 19 0.38 -0.98 -2.03
C ALA A 19 0.96 -1.51 -3.35
N TRP A 20 0.94 -2.83 -3.56
CA TRP A 20 1.45 -3.44 -4.79
C TRP A 20 0.68 -3.03 -6.04
N VAL A 21 -0.65 -2.91 -5.94
CA VAL A 21 -1.49 -2.41 -7.03
C VAL A 21 -1.10 -0.99 -7.42
N SER A 22 -0.79 -0.12 -6.46
CA SER A 22 -0.38 1.26 -6.76
C SER A 22 0.93 1.34 -7.55
N VAL A 23 1.91 0.47 -7.26
CA VAL A 23 3.14 0.34 -8.05
C VAL A 23 2.82 -0.16 -9.45
N ALA A 24 2.01 -1.22 -9.55
CA ALA A 24 1.65 -1.80 -10.84
C ALA A 24 0.95 -0.76 -11.74
N VAL A 25 0.01 0.01 -11.21
CA VAL A 25 -0.66 1.09 -11.93
C VAL A 25 0.34 2.16 -12.36
N GLY A 26 1.21 2.63 -11.45
CA GLY A 26 2.22 3.63 -11.79
C GLY A 26 3.18 3.17 -12.90
N VAL A 27 3.64 1.91 -12.83
CA VAL A 27 4.50 1.29 -13.84
C VAL A 27 3.78 1.17 -15.19
N ILE A 28 2.56 0.64 -15.20
CA ILE A 28 1.77 0.48 -16.43
C ILE A 28 1.50 1.85 -17.08
N SER A 29 1.06 2.84 -16.30
CA SER A 29 0.82 4.19 -16.81
C SER A 29 2.08 4.80 -17.43
N ALA A 30 3.24 4.63 -16.79
CA ALA A 30 4.50 5.14 -17.31
C ALA A 30 4.96 4.40 -18.58
N LEU A 31 4.80 3.08 -18.64
CA LEU A 31 5.09 2.30 -19.84
C LEU A 31 4.23 2.77 -21.02
N VAL A 32 2.94 2.99 -20.80
CA VAL A 32 2.02 3.49 -21.84
C VAL A 32 2.48 4.86 -22.35
N ILE A 33 2.85 5.78 -21.46
CA ILE A 33 3.29 7.14 -21.84
C ILE A 33 4.65 7.11 -22.56
N PHE A 34 5.60 6.31 -22.08
CA PHE A 34 6.93 6.23 -22.69
C PHE A 34 6.92 5.51 -24.04
N MET A 35 6.19 4.39 -24.16
CA MET A 35 6.04 3.69 -25.45
C MET A 35 5.21 4.47 -26.45
N GLY A 36 4.19 5.21 -25.99
CA GLY A 36 3.37 6.09 -26.82
C GLY A 36 4.09 7.35 -27.30
N GLY A 37 5.36 7.54 -26.92
CA GLY A 37 6.19 8.67 -27.36
C GLY A 37 5.97 9.97 -26.59
N GLY A 38 4.94 10.05 -25.76
CA GLY A 38 4.45 11.27 -25.09
C GLY A 38 3.66 12.16 -26.05
N THR A 39 2.47 12.58 -25.65
CA THR A 39 1.62 13.50 -26.43
C THR A 39 1.71 14.92 -25.85
N ALA A 40 1.16 15.92 -26.55
CA ALA A 40 1.03 17.27 -25.99
C ALA A 40 0.19 17.28 -24.69
N GLU A 41 -0.79 16.38 -24.60
CA GLU A 41 -1.69 16.22 -23.44
C GLU A 41 -1.06 15.37 -22.32
N ALA A 42 -0.19 14.42 -22.66
CA ALA A 42 0.56 13.59 -21.73
C ALA A 42 2.05 13.57 -22.09
N PRO A 43 2.80 14.66 -21.76
CA PRO A 43 4.24 14.71 -21.99
C PRO A 43 4.97 13.58 -21.25
N ARG A 44 6.16 13.18 -21.70
CA ARG A 44 6.93 12.11 -21.03
C ARG A 44 7.14 12.33 -19.53
N ALA A 45 7.19 13.58 -19.09
CA ALA A 45 7.25 13.95 -17.68
C ALA A 45 6.08 13.37 -16.86
N THR A 46 4.87 13.25 -17.42
CA THR A 46 3.72 12.66 -16.72
C THR A 46 3.91 11.18 -16.45
N GLY A 47 4.67 10.46 -17.29
CA GLY A 47 5.07 9.07 -17.03
C GLY A 47 5.96 8.96 -15.78
N PHE A 48 6.91 9.88 -15.62
CA PHE A 48 7.73 9.95 -14.39
C PHE A 48 6.89 10.32 -13.16
N VAL A 49 5.94 11.24 -13.30
CA VAL A 49 5.00 11.58 -12.22
C VAL A 49 4.15 10.36 -11.83
N GLY A 50 3.68 9.58 -12.81
CA GLY A 50 2.94 8.34 -12.56
C GLY A 50 3.75 7.30 -11.77
N LEU A 51 5.03 7.12 -12.11
CA LEU A 51 5.94 6.26 -11.35
C LEU A 51 6.16 6.79 -9.92
N LEU A 52 6.43 8.08 -9.79
CA LEU A 52 6.66 8.70 -8.48
C LEU A 52 5.43 8.55 -7.58
N LEU A 53 4.23 8.81 -8.12
CA LEU A 53 2.98 8.61 -7.40
C LEU A 53 2.77 7.14 -7.02
N GLY A 54 3.04 6.21 -7.92
CA GLY A 54 2.97 4.77 -7.61
C GLY A 54 3.87 4.38 -6.44
N VAL A 55 5.11 4.90 -6.40
CA VAL A 55 6.03 4.68 -5.28
C VAL A 55 5.53 5.35 -3.99
N VAL A 56 5.05 6.59 -4.06
CA VAL A 56 4.53 7.31 -2.89
C VAL A 56 3.33 6.57 -2.30
N TYR A 57 2.36 6.16 -3.12
CA TYR A 57 1.20 5.39 -2.67
C TYR A 57 1.59 4.03 -2.11
N PHE A 58 2.58 3.35 -2.71
CA PHE A 58 3.11 2.11 -2.16
C PHE A 58 3.63 2.30 -0.73
N PHE A 59 4.42 3.36 -0.50
CA PHE A 59 4.92 3.67 0.84
C PHE A 59 3.79 3.98 1.81
N ILE A 60 2.82 4.83 1.42
CA ILE A 60 1.68 5.19 2.28
C ILE A 60 0.89 3.93 2.69
N PHE A 61 0.52 3.09 1.72
CA PHE A 61 -0.26 1.88 2.01
C PHE A 61 0.54 0.84 2.79
N THR A 62 1.83 0.70 2.52
CA THR A 62 2.71 -0.20 3.27
C THR A 62 2.83 0.25 4.72
N VAL A 63 3.13 1.52 4.96
CA VAL A 63 3.23 2.09 6.32
C VAL A 63 1.90 1.93 7.07
N ALA A 64 0.77 2.24 6.43
CA ALA A 64 -0.55 2.03 7.04
C ALA A 64 -0.77 0.57 7.44
N SER A 65 -0.39 -0.39 6.56
CA SER A 65 -0.51 -1.82 6.87
C SER A 65 0.38 -2.24 8.04
N GLU A 66 1.62 -1.74 8.12
CA GLU A 66 2.56 -2.07 9.18
C GLU A 66 2.12 -1.47 10.51
N VAL A 67 1.61 -0.24 10.53
CA VAL A 67 1.05 0.38 11.74
C VAL A 67 -0.12 -0.45 12.28
N ILE A 68 -1.05 -0.88 11.44
CA ILE A 68 -2.17 -1.74 11.87
C ILE A 68 -1.66 -3.09 12.39
N ALA A 69 -0.70 -3.70 11.68
CA ALA A 69 -0.10 -4.97 12.09
C ALA A 69 0.59 -4.87 13.46
N LEU A 70 1.35 -3.79 13.70
CA LEU A 70 2.01 -3.52 14.97
C LEU A 70 1.00 -3.32 16.11
N LEU A 71 -0.07 -2.56 15.87
CA LEU A 71 -1.13 -2.36 16.87
C LEU A 71 -1.83 -3.68 17.22
N LEU A 72 -2.08 -4.53 16.23
CA LEU A 72 -2.64 -5.87 16.45
C LEU A 72 -1.69 -6.77 17.24
N ASP A 73 -0.39 -6.74 16.91
CA ASP A 73 0.63 -7.53 17.62
C ASP A 73 0.74 -7.09 19.09
N LEU A 74 0.83 -5.78 19.35
CA LEU A 74 0.86 -5.20 20.70
C LEU A 74 -0.36 -5.60 21.53
N ASN A 75 -1.56 -5.46 20.95
CA ASN A 75 -2.80 -5.85 21.62
C ASN A 75 -2.81 -7.36 21.94
N SER A 76 -2.31 -8.20 21.03
CA SER A 76 -2.22 -9.64 21.25
C SER A 76 -1.24 -10.04 22.36
N ARG A 77 -0.19 -9.23 22.59
CA ARG A 77 0.79 -9.43 23.67
C ARG A 77 0.28 -8.93 25.00
N ILE A 78 -0.36 -7.75 25.03
CA ILE A 78 -0.95 -7.16 26.25
C ILE A 78 -2.13 -8.00 26.74
N GLY A 79 -2.98 -8.49 25.83
CA GLY A 79 -4.08 -9.41 26.18
C GLY A 79 -3.62 -10.76 26.73
N LYS A 80 -2.34 -11.10 26.57
CA LYS A 80 -1.67 -12.26 27.18
C LYS A 80 -0.77 -11.84 28.35
N GLY A 81 -1.11 -10.76 29.06
CA GLY A 81 -0.41 -10.29 30.25
C GLY A 81 0.05 -11.47 31.14
N PRO A 82 1.24 -11.36 31.76
CA PRO A 82 1.96 -12.49 32.33
C PRO A 82 1.02 -13.34 33.17
N SER A 83 0.95 -14.62 32.85
CA SER A 83 0.38 -15.61 33.74
C SER A 83 1.19 -15.58 35.04
N ALA A 84 0.72 -14.80 36.01
CA ALA A 84 1.19 -14.74 37.38
C ALA A 84 -0.02 -14.49 38.28
#